data_AF-A0A938SIP2-F1
#
_entry.id   AF-A0A938SIP2-F1
#
_cell.length_a   1.000
_cell.length_b   1.000
_cell.length_c   1.000
_cell.angle_alpha   90.00
_cell.angle_beta   90.00
_cell.angle_gamma   90.00
#
_symmetry.space_group_name_H-M   'P 1'
#
loop_
_entity.id
_entity.type
_entity.pdbx_description
1 polymer ?
#
loop_
_entity_poly.entity_id
_entity_poly.type
_entity_poly.pdbx_seq_one_letter_code
_entity_poly.pdbx_strand_id
1 'polypeptide(L)'
;MGISLALALLVSLLPPRMALAQAEAEEQETYETQRGDVSFGSKRRSPEEAWVPGAKRKLNPLRDIPSRIGLYFERRALDAVDVFSIQGAIGSGLALDFELTDFVHFGLGGSSVRLFGARGREMVHDTDHHLHFPLSNIAYAALGDDRWMLLHKRTTHPVGASNPLLEDECVWLLPAVMNGAPLRKTRPTWQKFNLEGGVTLGFLGGRVGLRPGELADFLLGFFGVDIAHDDPAEYTAPNAMPNIPKKKRLWGVKPPESKKQDGQSPAPPAAQTQDGPPRK
;
A
#
# COMPACT_ATOMS: atom_id res chain seq x y z
N MET A 1 -7.23 28.92 14.95
CA MET A 1 -7.63 29.44 13.62
C MET A 1 -6.71 29.00 12.46
N GLY A 2 -5.55 28.38 12.68
CA GLY A 2 -4.64 27.98 11.58
C GLY A 2 -5.04 26.72 10.79
N ILE A 3 -5.77 25.78 11.40
CA ILE A 3 -6.10 24.47 10.77
C ILE A 3 -7.14 24.61 9.65
N SER A 4 -8.08 25.57 9.75
CA SER A 4 -9.11 25.78 8.71
C SER A 4 -8.53 26.27 7.38
N LEU A 5 -7.43 27.02 7.39
CA LEU A 5 -6.85 27.54 6.15
C LEU A 5 -6.13 26.44 5.36
N ALA A 6 -5.40 25.56 6.06
CA ALA A 6 -4.71 24.42 5.44
C ALA A 6 -5.70 23.41 4.84
N LEU A 7 -6.81 23.13 5.54
CA LEU A 7 -7.85 22.23 5.04
C LEU A 7 -8.58 22.82 3.82
N ALA A 8 -8.87 24.13 3.84
CA ALA A 8 -9.48 24.82 2.70
C ALA A 8 -8.58 24.82 1.46
N LEU A 9 -7.26 24.98 1.65
CA LEU A 9 -6.29 24.94 0.56
C LEU A 9 -6.16 23.53 -0.03
N LEU A 10 -6.16 22.49 0.81
CA LEU A 10 -6.08 21.10 0.37
C LEU A 10 -7.34 20.66 -0.39
N VAL A 11 -8.53 21.11 0.04
CA VAL A 11 -9.80 20.87 -0.66
C VAL A 11 -9.85 21.61 -2.00
N SER A 12 -9.24 22.79 -2.11
CA SER A 12 -9.18 23.56 -3.37
C SER A 12 -8.24 22.96 -4.43
N LEU A 13 -7.32 22.09 -4.02
CA LEU A 13 -6.39 21.39 -4.91
C LEU A 13 -6.95 20.07 -5.47
N LEU A 14 -8.08 19.58 -4.93
CA LEU A 14 -8.76 18.42 -5.48
C LEU A 14 -9.59 18.85 -6.71
N PRO A 15 -9.36 18.27 -7.91
CA PRO A 15 -10.17 18.57 -9.06
C PRO A 15 -11.64 18.20 -8.77
N PRO A 16 -12.62 19.02 -9.21
CA PRO A 16 -14.02 18.70 -9.02
C PRO A 16 -14.31 17.33 -9.63
N ARG A 17 -15.01 16.45 -8.90
CA ARG A 17 -15.27 15.06 -9.31
C ARG A 17 -15.85 14.91 -10.74
N MET A 18 -16.50 15.95 -11.25
CA MET A 18 -17.01 15.98 -12.63
C MET A 18 -15.89 16.12 -13.68
N ALA A 19 -14.78 16.80 -13.38
CA ALA A 19 -13.64 16.92 -14.28
C ALA A 19 -12.89 15.59 -14.44
N LEU A 20 -12.85 14.76 -13.39
CA LEU A 20 -12.22 13.43 -13.44
C LEU A 20 -13.06 12.45 -14.28
N ALA A 21 -14.38 12.47 -14.13
CA ALA A 21 -15.29 11.67 -14.95
C ALA A 21 -15.32 12.11 -16.42
N GLN A 22 -15.17 13.42 -16.71
CA GLN A 22 -15.05 13.92 -18.08
C GLN A 22 -13.72 13.55 -18.72
N ALA A 23 -12.61 13.60 -17.98
CA ALA A 23 -11.30 13.19 -18.48
C ALA A 23 -11.27 11.68 -18.81
N GLU A 24 -11.87 10.83 -17.96
CA GLU A 24 -11.97 9.39 -18.23
C GLU A 24 -12.86 9.08 -19.45
N ALA A 25 -13.93 9.87 -19.67
CA ALA A 25 -14.79 9.72 -20.84
C ALA A 25 -14.09 10.17 -22.15
N GLU A 26 -13.34 11.28 -22.13
CA GLU A 26 -12.56 11.74 -23.28
C GLU A 26 -11.41 10.77 -23.61
N GLU A 27 -10.78 10.15 -22.61
CA GLU A 27 -9.73 9.14 -22.82
C GLU A 27 -10.28 7.87 -23.48
N GLN A 28 -11.49 7.42 -23.09
CA GLN A 28 -12.15 6.27 -23.71
C GLN A 28 -12.56 6.55 -25.17
N GLU A 29 -13.10 7.73 -25.47
CA GLU A 29 -13.51 8.11 -26.83
C GLU A 29 -12.28 8.24 -27.77
N THR A 30 -11.16 8.74 -27.25
CA THR A 30 -9.88 8.79 -27.97
C THR A 30 -9.34 7.39 -28.27
N TYR A 31 -9.50 6.45 -27.33
CA TYR A 31 -9.05 5.05 -27.50
C TYR A 31 -9.87 4.28 -28.54
N GLU A 32 -11.20 4.49 -28.58
CA GLU A 32 -12.06 3.85 -29.58
C GLU A 32 -11.83 4.43 -30.98
N THR A 33 -11.60 5.74 -31.09
CA THR A 33 -11.31 6.41 -32.36
C THR A 33 -9.97 5.95 -32.96
N GLN A 34 -8.94 5.71 -32.14
CA GLN A 34 -7.66 5.16 -32.61
C GLN A 34 -7.74 3.69 -33.02
N ARG A 35 -8.75 2.94 -32.57
CA ARG A 35 -8.90 1.51 -32.88
C ARG A 35 -9.56 1.25 -34.23
N GLY A 36 -10.31 2.23 -34.77
CA GLY A 36 -11.07 2.11 -36.02
C GLY A 36 -10.25 2.21 -37.31
N ASP A 37 -9.14 2.95 -37.31
CA ASP A 37 -8.49 3.40 -38.57
C ASP A 37 -7.13 2.77 -38.90
N VAL A 38 -6.67 1.76 -38.15
CA VAL A 38 -5.39 1.09 -38.46
C VAL A 38 -5.58 -0.05 -39.47
N SER A 39 -6.11 0.29 -40.65
CA SER A 39 -5.90 -0.50 -41.88
C SER A 39 -4.64 -0.01 -42.62
N PHE A 40 -3.56 0.24 -41.87
CA PHE A 40 -2.28 0.64 -42.46
C PHE A 40 -1.61 -0.58 -43.09
N GLY A 41 -1.52 -0.57 -44.42
CA GLY A 41 -0.62 -1.38 -45.24
C GLY A 41 0.86 -1.07 -44.97
N SER A 42 1.27 -1.10 -43.71
CA SER A 42 2.66 -1.02 -43.31
C SER A 42 3.31 -2.38 -43.60
N LYS A 43 4.33 -2.37 -44.46
CA LYS A 43 5.27 -3.48 -44.57
C LYS A 43 5.74 -3.79 -43.16
N ARG A 44 5.32 -4.94 -42.61
CA ARG A 44 5.84 -5.51 -41.37
C ARG A 44 7.35 -5.62 -41.52
N ARG A 45 8.09 -4.63 -41.04
CA ARG A 45 9.49 -4.83 -40.67
C ARG A 45 9.45 -5.84 -39.53
N SER A 46 10.18 -6.93 -39.70
CA SER A 46 10.23 -7.98 -38.69
C SER A 46 10.68 -7.35 -37.36
N PRO A 47 10.13 -7.79 -36.20
CA PRO A 47 10.55 -7.32 -34.88
C PRO A 47 12.06 -7.46 -34.62
N GLU A 48 12.76 -8.22 -35.46
CA GLU A 48 14.20 -8.48 -35.38
C GLU A 48 15.07 -7.32 -35.90
N GLU A 49 14.55 -6.40 -36.72
CA GLU A 49 15.33 -5.26 -37.23
C GLU A 49 15.29 -4.00 -36.33
N ALA A 50 14.41 -3.96 -35.32
CA ALA A 50 14.20 -2.76 -34.51
C ALA A 50 15.19 -2.59 -33.34
N TRP A 51 15.95 -3.63 -33.00
CA TRP A 51 16.92 -3.57 -31.91
C TRP A 51 18.28 -4.03 -32.43
N VAL A 52 19.14 -3.07 -32.77
CA VAL A 52 20.56 -3.32 -33.02
C VAL A 52 21.28 -3.24 -31.67
N PRO A 53 21.54 -4.35 -30.97
CA PRO A 53 22.39 -4.36 -29.79
C PRO A 53 23.77 -3.82 -30.17
N GLY A 54 24.11 -2.63 -29.67
CA GLY A 54 25.42 -2.01 -29.90
C GLY A 54 25.39 -0.60 -30.50
N ALA A 55 24.22 -0.07 -30.88
CA ALA A 55 24.09 1.35 -31.19
C ALA A 55 24.24 2.17 -29.90
N LYS A 56 25.48 2.49 -29.53
CA LYS A 56 25.79 3.44 -28.45
C LYS A 56 25.20 4.78 -28.86
N ARG A 57 23.97 5.09 -28.42
CA ARG A 57 23.48 6.48 -28.44
C ARG A 57 24.51 7.29 -27.67
N LYS A 58 25.23 8.16 -28.39
CA LYS A 58 26.07 9.18 -27.78
C LYS A 58 25.13 10.18 -27.12
N LEU A 59 24.74 9.88 -25.88
CA LEU A 59 24.02 10.81 -25.02
C LEU A 59 24.95 12.01 -24.83
N ASN A 60 24.48 13.20 -25.24
CA ASN A 60 25.23 14.43 -25.02
C ASN A 60 25.02 14.79 -23.55
N PRO A 61 26.03 14.64 -22.67
CA PRO A 61 25.85 14.74 -21.22
C PRO A 61 25.21 16.06 -20.82
N LEU A 62 25.53 17.16 -21.52
CA LEU A 62 24.98 18.49 -21.23
C LEU A 62 23.50 18.67 -21.60
N ARG A 63 23.01 17.96 -22.63
CA ARG A 63 21.61 18.07 -23.07
C ARG A 63 20.67 17.29 -22.14
N ASP A 64 21.20 16.28 -21.46
CA ASP A 64 20.43 15.38 -20.59
C ASP A 64 20.49 15.77 -19.10
N ILE A 65 21.24 16.82 -18.73
CA ILE A 65 21.29 17.30 -17.32
C ILE A 65 19.89 17.72 -16.82
N PRO A 66 19.10 18.55 -17.55
CA PRO A 66 17.81 19.01 -17.04
C PRO A 66 16.81 17.88 -16.81
N SER A 67 16.78 16.87 -17.69
CA SER A 67 15.90 15.71 -17.55
C SER A 67 16.30 14.83 -16.36
N ARG A 68 17.60 14.68 -16.09
CA ARG A 68 18.09 13.97 -14.90
C ARG A 68 17.73 14.69 -13.60
N ILE A 69 17.83 16.01 -13.58
CA ILE A 69 17.43 16.82 -12.43
C ILE A 69 15.92 16.69 -12.19
N GLY A 70 15.10 16.76 -13.25
CA GLY A 70 13.65 16.56 -13.16
C GLY A 70 13.28 15.20 -12.55
N LEU A 71 13.85 14.12 -13.09
CA LEU A 71 13.63 12.75 -12.58
C LEU A 71 14.08 12.60 -11.12
N TYR A 72 15.16 13.26 -10.72
CA TYR A 72 15.61 13.25 -9.33
C TYR A 72 14.57 13.89 -8.39
N PHE A 73 14.07 15.08 -8.73
CA PHE A 73 13.05 15.74 -7.90
C PHE A 73 11.73 15.00 -7.89
N GLU A 74 11.33 14.39 -9.00
CA GLU A 74 10.13 13.55 -9.07
C GLU A 74 10.22 12.37 -8.11
N ARG A 75 11.33 11.62 -8.11
CA ARG A 75 11.54 10.53 -7.15
C ARG A 75 11.52 11.01 -5.71
N ARG A 76 12.21 12.12 -5.42
CA ARG A 76 12.21 12.70 -4.07
C ARG A 76 10.83 13.18 -3.63
N ALA A 77 10.01 13.71 -4.54
CA ALA A 77 8.63 14.07 -4.22
C ALA A 77 7.80 12.83 -3.87
N LEU A 78 8.01 11.70 -4.56
CA LEU A 78 7.36 10.44 -4.25
C LEU A 78 7.81 9.87 -2.90
N ASP A 79 9.10 9.92 -2.58
CA ASP A 79 9.64 9.49 -1.28
C ASP A 79 9.08 10.35 -0.14
N ALA A 80 8.94 11.66 -0.37
CA ALA A 80 8.33 12.57 0.60
C ALA A 80 6.86 12.21 0.89
N VAL A 81 6.13 11.66 -0.08
CA VAL A 81 4.75 11.21 0.13
C VAL A 81 4.70 10.00 1.07
N ASP A 82 5.71 9.12 1.06
CA ASP A 82 5.77 7.94 1.94
C ASP A 82 5.93 8.27 3.43
N VAL A 83 6.43 9.47 3.72
CA VAL A 83 6.63 10.00 5.06
C VAL A 83 5.30 10.34 5.75
N PHE A 84 4.29 10.77 4.99
CA PHE A 84 3.04 11.28 5.55
C PHE A 84 1.86 10.35 5.26
N SER A 85 0.90 10.35 6.17
CA SER A 85 -0.42 9.77 5.93
C SER A 85 -1.50 10.81 6.23
N ILE A 86 -2.55 10.80 5.42
CA ILE A 86 -3.72 11.64 5.61
C ILE A 86 -4.97 10.85 5.27
N GLN A 87 -5.89 10.78 6.22
CA GLN A 87 -7.14 10.05 6.08
C GLN A 87 -8.29 10.89 6.61
N GLY A 88 -9.38 10.96 5.84
CA GLY A 88 -10.67 11.46 6.31
C GLY A 88 -11.50 10.32 6.87
N ALA A 89 -12.32 10.58 7.88
CA ALA A 89 -13.15 9.56 8.52
C ALA A 89 -14.63 9.94 8.51
N ILE A 90 -15.49 8.93 8.29
CA ILE A 90 -16.95 9.03 8.37
C ILE A 90 -17.45 7.91 9.27
N GLY A 91 -18.25 8.23 10.29
CA GLY A 91 -18.78 7.22 11.20
C GLY A 91 -19.57 7.81 12.34
N SER A 92 -19.45 7.24 13.53
CA SER A 92 -20.03 7.82 14.75
C SER A 92 -19.05 7.70 15.91
N GLY A 93 -18.93 8.75 16.72
CA GLY A 93 -18.13 8.71 17.94
C GLY A 93 -17.63 10.06 18.42
N LEU A 94 -17.00 10.03 19.59
CA LEU A 94 -16.23 11.13 20.15
C LEU A 94 -14.92 10.52 20.63
N ALA A 95 -13.87 10.68 19.84
CA ALA A 95 -12.58 10.07 20.12
C ALA A 95 -11.42 11.01 19.77
N LEU A 96 -10.37 10.93 20.57
CA LEU A 96 -9.05 11.50 20.31
C LEU A 96 -8.06 10.35 20.42
N ASP A 97 -7.26 10.12 19.38
CA ASP A 97 -6.31 9.01 19.31
C ASP A 97 -4.90 9.50 18.93
N PHE A 98 -3.89 8.91 19.56
CA PHE A 98 -2.48 9.15 19.30
C PHE A 98 -1.73 7.81 19.30
N GLU A 99 -1.14 7.48 18.17
CA GLU A 99 -0.27 6.34 17.98
C GLU A 99 1.18 6.85 17.96
N LEU A 100 2.03 6.32 18.83
CA LEU A 100 3.46 6.66 18.87
C LEU A 100 4.33 5.65 18.12
N THR A 101 3.86 4.42 18.10
CA THR A 101 4.48 3.27 17.44
C THR A 101 3.37 2.30 17.10
N ASP A 102 3.69 1.29 16.28
CA ASP A 102 2.81 0.12 16.09
C ASP A 102 2.44 -0.57 17.43
N PHE A 103 3.07 -0.23 18.55
CA PHE A 103 2.89 -0.86 19.86
C PHE A 103 2.22 0.02 20.91
N VAL A 104 2.23 1.33 20.76
CA VAL A 104 1.88 2.24 21.85
C VAL A 104 0.87 3.24 21.33
N HIS A 105 -0.35 3.07 21.84
CA HIS A 105 -1.50 3.88 21.49
C HIS A 105 -2.06 4.52 22.75
N PHE A 106 -2.41 5.79 22.63
CA PHE A 106 -3.13 6.56 23.63
C PHE A 106 -4.40 7.07 23.01
N GLY A 107 -5.48 7.13 23.79
CA GLY A 107 -6.67 7.79 23.31
C GLY A 107 -7.65 8.07 24.41
N LEU A 108 -8.67 8.84 24.05
CA LEU A 108 -9.79 9.20 24.91
C LEU A 108 -11.09 9.06 24.13
N GLY A 109 -12.12 8.50 24.77
CA GLY A 109 -13.46 8.38 24.18
C GLY A 109 -13.67 7.09 23.38
N GLY A 110 -14.58 7.11 22.40
CA GLY A 110 -14.94 5.93 21.62
C GLY A 110 -15.57 6.27 20.29
N SER A 111 -15.25 5.49 19.27
CA SER A 111 -15.68 5.72 17.89
C SER A 111 -15.76 4.43 17.08
N SER A 112 -16.57 4.50 16.02
CA SER A 112 -16.74 3.49 14.99
C SER A 112 -16.76 4.23 13.65
N VAL A 113 -15.64 4.24 12.94
CA VAL A 113 -15.46 5.05 11.73
C VAL A 113 -14.92 4.23 10.56
N ARG A 114 -15.20 4.71 9.36
CA ARG A 114 -14.55 4.30 8.12
C ARG A 114 -13.60 5.39 7.69
N LEU A 115 -12.32 5.07 7.53
CA LEU A 115 -11.30 5.99 7.09
C LEU A 115 -11.03 5.80 5.60
N PHE A 116 -10.80 6.90 4.90
CA PHE A 116 -10.45 6.94 3.49
C PHE A 116 -9.30 7.92 3.31
N GLY A 117 -8.24 7.51 2.62
CA GLY A 117 -7.18 8.46 2.29
C GLY A 117 -5.92 7.81 1.76
N ALA A 118 -4.83 8.54 1.91
CA ALA A 118 -3.51 8.13 1.45
C ALA A 118 -2.63 7.77 2.64
N ARG A 119 -1.88 6.69 2.49
CA ARG A 119 -0.90 6.20 3.46
C ARG A 119 0.38 5.87 2.71
N GLY A 120 1.27 6.87 2.60
CA GLY A 120 2.31 6.85 1.59
C GLY A 120 1.72 6.87 0.18
N ARG A 121 2.29 6.10 -0.74
CA ARG A 121 1.80 5.96 -2.13
C ARG A 121 0.49 5.17 -2.27
N GLU A 122 -0.01 4.55 -1.21
CA GLU A 122 -1.20 3.68 -1.27
C GLU A 122 -2.47 4.43 -0.89
N MET A 123 -3.51 4.30 -1.72
CA MET A 123 -4.88 4.66 -1.34
C MET A 123 -5.48 3.52 -0.52
N VAL A 124 -5.96 3.86 0.67
CA VAL A 124 -6.46 2.89 1.65
C VAL A 124 -7.85 3.27 2.13
N HIS A 125 -8.66 2.26 2.41
CA HIS A 125 -9.89 2.36 3.18
C HIS A 125 -9.81 1.45 4.40
N ASP A 126 -9.95 2.02 5.58
CA ASP A 126 -9.89 1.30 6.84
C ASP A 126 -11.26 1.31 7.53
N THR A 127 -11.60 0.25 8.25
CA THR A 127 -12.67 0.28 9.25
C THR A 127 -12.03 0.23 10.62
N ASP A 128 -12.45 1.14 11.49
CA ASP A 128 -11.76 1.40 12.74
C ASP A 128 -12.73 1.56 13.90
N HIS A 129 -12.53 0.73 14.92
CA HIS A 129 -13.35 0.69 16.12
C HIS A 129 -12.45 0.88 17.33
N HIS A 130 -12.69 1.95 18.08
CA HIS A 130 -11.94 2.29 19.26
C HIS A 130 -12.86 2.51 20.45
N LEU A 131 -12.46 1.95 21.59
CA LEU A 131 -13.00 2.27 22.90
C LEU A 131 -11.83 2.57 23.82
N HIS A 132 -11.50 3.84 23.96
CA HIS A 132 -10.44 4.32 24.81
C HIS A 132 -10.94 4.67 26.22
N PHE A 133 -10.01 5.07 27.09
CA PHE A 133 -10.33 5.55 28.43
C PHE A 133 -11.21 6.81 28.38
N PRO A 134 -12.10 7.05 29.35
CA PRO A 134 -12.50 6.16 30.44
C PRO A 134 -13.53 5.09 30.03
N LEU A 135 -14.06 5.14 28.80
CA LEU A 135 -15.16 4.28 28.37
C LEU A 135 -14.82 2.80 28.41
N SER A 136 -13.56 2.44 28.10
CA SER A 136 -13.04 1.08 28.23
C SER A 136 -13.23 0.52 29.64
N ASN A 137 -12.92 1.30 30.68
CA ASN A 137 -13.02 0.88 32.08
C ASN A 137 -14.46 0.73 32.52
N ILE A 138 -15.34 1.63 32.05
CA ILE A 138 -16.78 1.55 32.33
C ILE A 138 -17.36 0.29 31.68
N ALA A 139 -17.02 0.02 30.41
CA ALA A 139 -17.49 -1.17 29.70
C ALA A 139 -17.01 -2.47 30.37
N TYR A 140 -15.72 -2.54 30.74
CA TYR A 140 -15.16 -3.67 31.47
C TYR A 140 -15.87 -3.90 32.81
N ALA A 141 -16.02 -2.84 33.61
CA ALA A 141 -16.68 -2.92 34.92
C ALA A 141 -18.17 -3.29 34.82
N ALA A 142 -18.86 -2.84 33.76
CA ALA A 142 -20.29 -3.07 33.58
C ALA A 142 -20.62 -4.47 33.03
N LEU A 143 -19.75 -5.04 32.19
CA LEU A 143 -20.07 -6.23 31.40
C LEU A 143 -19.34 -7.49 31.85
N GLY A 144 -18.21 -7.37 32.57
CA GLY A 144 -17.53 -8.51 33.22
C GLY A 144 -17.05 -9.62 32.27
N ASP A 145 -16.88 -9.32 30.98
CA ASP A 145 -16.54 -10.29 29.93
C ASP A 145 -15.15 -9.98 29.36
N ASP A 146 -14.26 -10.97 29.37
CA ASP A 146 -12.88 -10.90 28.88
C ASP A 146 -12.79 -10.59 27.37
N ARG A 147 -13.89 -10.78 26.63
CA ARG A 147 -13.98 -10.39 25.20
C ARG A 147 -13.84 -8.88 24.97
N TRP A 148 -14.04 -8.04 25.99
CA TRP A 148 -13.81 -6.60 25.92
C TRP A 148 -12.35 -6.19 26.04
N MET A 149 -11.40 -7.14 26.14
CA MET A 149 -9.97 -6.82 26.02
C MET A 149 -9.58 -6.34 24.62
N LEU A 150 -10.40 -6.61 23.60
CA LEU A 150 -10.28 -6.05 22.25
C LEU A 150 -10.90 -4.64 22.20
N LEU A 151 -10.13 -3.66 22.68
CA LEU A 151 -10.57 -2.26 22.80
C LEU A 151 -10.29 -1.42 21.55
N HIS A 152 -9.42 -1.92 20.66
CA HIS A 152 -9.12 -1.31 19.38
C HIS A 152 -9.01 -2.43 18.34
N LYS A 153 -9.83 -2.29 17.29
CA LYS A 153 -9.78 -3.14 16.11
C LYS A 153 -9.75 -2.27 14.88
N ARG A 154 -8.65 -2.39 14.12
CA ARG A 154 -8.47 -1.73 12.84
C ARG A 154 -8.31 -2.77 11.76
N THR A 155 -9.08 -2.62 10.68
CA THR A 155 -9.00 -3.47 9.51
C THR A 155 -8.68 -2.62 8.29
N THR A 156 -7.52 -2.83 7.68
CA THR A 156 -7.04 -2.07 6.53
C THR A 156 -7.26 -2.80 5.22
N HIS A 157 -7.92 -2.14 4.27
CA HIS A 157 -8.10 -2.60 2.90
C HIS A 157 -7.46 -1.60 1.93
N PRO A 158 -6.46 -2.01 1.14
CA PRO A 158 -6.00 -1.20 0.02
C PRO A 158 -7.12 -1.17 -1.04
N VAL A 159 -7.24 -0.04 -1.73
CA VAL A 159 -8.27 0.11 -2.77
C VAL A 159 -8.05 -0.95 -3.85
N GLY A 160 -9.09 -1.76 -4.10
CA GLY A 160 -9.08 -2.83 -5.11
C GLY A 160 -8.66 -4.21 -4.63
N ALA A 161 -8.24 -4.39 -3.37
CA ALA A 161 -8.01 -5.74 -2.81
C ALA A 161 -9.28 -6.31 -2.16
N SER A 162 -9.50 -7.61 -2.35
CA SER A 162 -10.61 -8.34 -1.73
C SER A 162 -10.32 -8.77 -0.28
N ASN A 163 -9.05 -8.90 0.09
CA ASN A 163 -8.63 -9.35 1.42
C ASN A 163 -8.05 -8.19 2.23
N PRO A 164 -8.28 -8.13 3.56
CA PRO A 164 -7.61 -7.17 4.41
C PRO A 164 -6.10 -7.41 4.36
N LEU A 165 -5.32 -6.34 4.22
CA LEU A 165 -3.86 -6.41 4.33
C LEU A 165 -3.43 -6.57 5.78
N LEU A 166 -4.22 -6.02 6.71
CA LEU A 166 -3.84 -5.91 8.11
C LEU A 166 -5.08 -5.89 8.99
N GLU A 167 -5.04 -6.70 10.03
CA GLU A 167 -5.94 -6.63 11.17
C GLU A 167 -5.08 -6.36 12.41
N ASP A 168 -5.23 -5.17 12.98
CA ASP A 168 -4.54 -4.79 14.21
C ASP A 168 -5.51 -4.95 15.39
N GLU A 169 -5.05 -5.70 16.39
CA GLU A 169 -5.80 -5.99 17.61
C GLU A 169 -4.95 -5.64 18.84
N CYS A 170 -5.47 -4.70 19.62
CA CYS A 170 -4.74 -4.00 20.66
C CYS A 170 -5.30 -4.40 22.05
N VAL A 171 -4.43 -4.93 22.92
CA VAL A 171 -4.73 -5.37 24.30
C VAL A 171 -4.22 -4.33 25.30
N TRP A 172 -4.94 -4.11 26.38
CA TRP A 172 -4.69 -3.00 27.30
C TRP A 172 -3.50 -3.21 28.25
N LEU A 173 -2.69 -2.16 28.44
CA LEU A 173 -1.62 -2.09 29.45
C LEU A 173 -1.51 -0.66 30.00
N LEU A 174 -2.33 -0.34 31.01
CA LEU A 174 -2.52 0.98 31.63
C LEU A 174 -1.28 1.91 31.64
N PRO A 175 -1.39 3.16 31.16
CA PRO A 175 -2.49 3.82 30.42
C PRO A 175 -2.39 3.68 28.89
N ALA A 176 -1.55 2.78 28.39
CA ALA A 176 -1.34 2.55 26.97
C ALA A 176 -2.10 1.31 26.48
N VAL A 177 -2.33 1.22 25.17
CA VAL A 177 -2.77 -0.02 24.53
C VAL A 177 -1.59 -0.61 23.76
N MET A 178 -1.36 -1.92 23.90
CA MET A 178 -0.29 -2.66 23.24
C MET A 178 -0.86 -3.66 22.24
N ASN A 179 -0.32 -3.67 21.01
CA ASN A 179 -0.74 -4.64 20.00
C ASN A 179 -0.35 -6.07 20.41
N GLY A 180 -1.35 -6.97 20.51
CA GLY A 180 -1.18 -8.36 20.91
C GLY A 180 -1.02 -9.33 19.73
N ALA A 181 -1.45 -8.92 18.54
CA ALA A 181 -1.32 -9.70 17.31
C ALA A 181 0.13 -9.70 16.78
N PRO A 182 0.55 -10.74 16.03
CA PRO A 182 1.85 -10.74 15.37
C PRO A 182 1.89 -9.60 14.35
N LEU A 183 2.54 -8.50 14.75
CA LEU A 183 2.93 -7.35 13.92
C LEU A 183 3.32 -7.81 12.52
N ARG A 184 3.05 -6.97 11.51
CA ARG A 184 3.61 -7.06 10.14
C ARG A 184 4.99 -7.74 10.18
N LYS A 185 5.04 -9.05 9.93
CA LYS A 185 6.23 -9.88 10.20
C LYS A 185 7.41 -9.52 9.29
N THR A 186 7.21 -8.55 8.40
CA THR A 186 8.09 -8.22 7.29
C THR A 186 8.65 -6.79 7.34
N ARG A 187 8.15 -5.89 8.21
CA ARG A 187 8.69 -4.51 8.26
C ARG A 187 9.97 -4.43 9.11
N PRO A 188 11.02 -3.74 8.63
CA PRO A 188 12.21 -3.48 9.42
C PRO A 188 11.86 -2.65 10.67
N THR A 189 12.64 -2.81 11.74
CA THR A 189 12.32 -2.25 13.07
C THR A 189 12.17 -0.73 13.07
N TRP A 190 12.90 -0.02 12.21
CA TRP A 190 12.82 1.43 12.09
C TRP A 190 11.49 1.92 11.50
N GLN A 191 10.80 1.10 10.69
CA GLN A 191 9.47 1.40 10.14
C GLN A 191 8.33 1.17 11.13
N LYS A 192 8.60 0.58 12.31
CA LYS A 192 7.59 0.37 13.37
C LYS A 192 7.30 1.63 14.18
N PHE A 193 8.10 2.67 14.00
CA PHE A 193 7.86 3.98 14.58
C PHE A 193 6.94 4.76 13.64
N ASN A 194 5.70 4.96 14.09
CA ASN A 194 4.67 5.66 13.35
C ASN A 194 3.97 6.60 14.32
N LEU A 195 3.99 7.90 14.03
CA LEU A 195 3.34 8.93 14.80
C LEU A 195 2.02 9.26 14.11
N GLU A 196 0.92 8.64 14.50
CA GLU A 196 -0.42 8.98 13.99
C GLU A 196 -1.22 9.74 15.05
N GLY A 197 -1.99 10.74 14.63
CA GLY A 197 -2.90 11.49 15.48
C GLY A 197 -4.26 11.60 14.78
N GLY A 198 -5.31 11.23 15.49
CA GLY A 198 -6.66 11.21 14.98
C GLY A 198 -7.65 11.92 15.90
N VAL A 199 -8.70 12.45 15.29
CA VAL A 199 -9.83 13.05 16.00
C VAL A 199 -11.12 12.67 15.29
N THR A 200 -12.11 12.24 16.07
CA THR A 200 -13.47 11.95 15.61
C THR A 200 -14.46 12.78 16.43
N LEU A 201 -15.26 13.60 15.75
CA LEU A 201 -16.26 14.49 16.34
C LEU A 201 -17.64 14.24 15.71
N GLY A 202 -18.47 13.48 16.40
CA GLY A 202 -19.80 13.13 15.92
C GLY A 202 -19.72 12.18 14.74
N PHE A 203 -19.92 12.71 13.53
CA PHE A 203 -19.97 11.90 12.29
C PHE A 203 -18.75 12.06 11.38
N LEU A 204 -17.89 13.02 11.67
CA LEU A 204 -16.71 13.33 10.87
C LEU A 204 -15.46 13.17 11.73
N GLY A 205 -14.39 12.72 11.10
CA GLY A 205 -13.08 12.68 11.72
C GLY A 205 -11.97 12.79 10.69
N GLY A 206 -10.75 12.74 11.19
CA GLY A 206 -9.57 12.66 10.35
C GLY A 206 -8.39 12.15 11.15
N ARG A 207 -7.44 11.57 10.43
CA ARG A 207 -6.17 11.09 10.96
C ARG A 207 -5.04 11.61 10.09
N VAL A 208 -4.00 12.08 10.74
CA VAL A 208 -2.74 12.46 10.10
C VAL A 208 -1.61 11.66 10.74
N GLY A 209 -0.66 11.22 9.93
CA GLY A 209 0.47 10.47 10.43
C GLY A 209 1.79 10.90 9.81
N LEU A 210 2.84 10.65 10.58
CA LEU A 210 4.23 10.83 10.20
C LEU A 210 4.97 9.53 10.48
N ARG A 211 5.81 9.10 9.54
CA ARG A 211 6.72 7.95 9.72
C ARG A 211 8.14 8.47 9.90
N PRO A 212 8.65 8.64 11.13
CA PRO A 212 9.99 9.18 11.36
C PRO A 212 11.10 8.36 10.70
N GLY A 213 10.90 7.06 10.59
CA GLY A 213 11.80 6.15 9.87
C GLY A 213 11.96 6.54 8.40
N GLU A 214 10.84 6.69 7.68
CA GLU A 214 10.83 7.10 6.28
C GLU A 214 11.30 8.55 6.12
N LEU A 215 10.98 9.43 7.08
CA LEU A 215 11.49 10.81 7.08
C LEU A 215 13.02 10.83 7.15
N ALA A 216 13.62 10.00 8.00
CA ALA A 216 15.06 9.90 8.11
C ALA A 216 15.68 9.39 6.80
N ASP A 217 15.09 8.37 6.19
CA ASP A 217 15.57 7.85 4.91
C ASP A 217 15.43 8.90 3.78
N PHE A 218 14.29 9.60 3.69
CA PHE A 218 14.10 10.71 2.76
C PHE A 218 15.16 11.81 2.91
N LEU A 219 15.44 12.23 4.15
CA LEU A 219 16.44 13.26 4.44
C LEU A 219 17.85 12.81 4.05
N LEU A 220 18.20 11.55 4.29
CA LEU A 220 19.49 10.98 3.91
C LEU A 220 19.60 10.78 2.39
N GLY A 221 18.50 10.37 1.76
CA GLY A 221 18.37 10.22 0.31
C GLY A 221 18.61 11.53 -0.43
N PHE A 222 18.25 12.67 0.18
CA PHE A 222 18.55 14.00 -0.36
C PHE A 222 20.06 14.27 -0.48
N PHE A 223 20.87 13.64 0.37
CA PHE A 223 22.34 13.71 0.32
C PHE A 223 22.98 12.53 -0.44
N GLY A 224 22.16 11.71 -1.11
CA GLY A 224 22.62 10.55 -1.88
C GLY A 224 22.88 9.29 -1.05
N VAL A 225 22.37 9.22 0.18
CA VAL A 225 22.45 8.04 1.04
C VAL A 225 21.07 7.39 1.12
N ASP A 226 20.87 6.27 0.42
CA ASP A 226 19.65 5.46 0.47
C ASP A 226 19.88 4.28 1.43
N ILE A 227 19.25 4.32 2.61
CA ILE A 227 19.38 3.26 3.62
C ILE A 227 18.27 2.22 3.44
N ALA A 228 17.07 2.65 3.07
CA ALA A 228 15.92 1.79 2.93
C ALA A 228 16.10 0.73 1.83
N HIS A 229 16.89 1.01 0.78
CA HIS A 229 17.09 0.10 -0.37
C HIS A 229 15.76 -0.43 -0.93
N ASP A 230 14.68 0.33 -0.75
CA ASP A 230 13.32 -0.04 -1.13
C ASP A 230 13.03 0.30 -2.59
N ASP A 231 13.89 1.12 -3.21
CA ASP A 231 13.98 1.23 -4.66
C ASP A 231 14.31 -0.15 -5.25
N PRO A 232 13.39 -0.76 -6.03
CA PRO A 232 13.61 -2.09 -6.60
C PRO A 232 14.77 -1.99 -7.56
N ALA A 233 15.98 -2.37 -7.09
CA ALA A 233 17.28 -2.30 -7.76
C ALA A 233 17.12 -1.84 -9.20
N GLU A 234 17.06 -0.50 -9.36
CA GLU A 234 16.60 0.14 -10.58
C GLU A 234 17.17 -0.59 -11.76
N TYR A 235 16.27 -1.31 -12.45
CA TYR A 235 16.46 -2.10 -13.67
C TYR A 235 17.87 -1.89 -14.21
N THR A 236 18.89 -2.59 -13.66
CA THR A 236 20.18 -2.65 -14.33
C THR A 236 19.80 -3.18 -15.68
N ALA A 237 19.85 -2.32 -16.70
CA ALA A 237 19.37 -2.66 -18.03
C ALA A 237 19.91 -4.08 -18.30
N PRO A 238 19.11 -5.03 -18.79
CA PRO A 238 19.52 -6.45 -18.93
C PRO A 238 20.82 -6.68 -19.73
N ASN A 239 21.47 -5.62 -20.17
CA ASN A 239 22.82 -5.52 -20.70
C ASN A 239 23.93 -5.63 -19.63
N ALA A 240 23.87 -6.66 -18.79
CA ALA A 240 25.07 -7.29 -18.27
C ALA A 240 24.75 -8.68 -17.70
N MET A 241 23.99 -9.51 -18.44
CA MET A 241 24.45 -10.89 -18.44
C MET A 241 25.89 -10.82 -18.97
N PRO A 242 26.93 -11.19 -18.19
CA PRO A 242 28.25 -11.37 -18.76
C PRO A 242 28.00 -12.26 -19.98
N ASN A 243 28.51 -11.85 -21.13
CA ASN A 243 28.37 -12.60 -22.36
C ASN A 243 28.99 -13.97 -22.10
N ILE A 244 28.20 -14.92 -21.59
CA ILE A 244 28.64 -16.27 -21.30
C ILE A 244 28.95 -16.79 -22.69
N PRO A 245 30.24 -16.98 -23.03
CA PRO A 245 30.57 -17.43 -24.36
C PRO A 245 29.82 -18.74 -24.56
N LYS A 246 28.99 -18.82 -25.61
CA LYS A 246 28.17 -19.99 -25.99
C LYS A 246 28.99 -21.30 -26.19
N LYS A 247 30.29 -21.29 -25.92
CA LYS A 247 31.25 -22.37 -26.14
C LYS A 247 31.53 -23.27 -24.94
N LYS A 248 30.83 -23.13 -23.81
CA LYS A 248 30.81 -24.18 -22.78
C LYS A 248 29.39 -24.61 -22.44
N ARG A 249 28.69 -25.17 -23.43
CA ARG A 249 27.89 -26.38 -23.17
C ARG A 249 28.87 -27.42 -22.63
N LEU A 250 29.08 -27.39 -21.31
CA LEU A 250 29.75 -28.48 -20.62
C LEU A 250 28.87 -29.71 -20.80
N TRP A 251 29.39 -30.61 -21.61
CA TRP A 251 28.94 -31.96 -21.83
C TRP A 251 28.66 -32.64 -20.49
N GLY A 252 27.48 -33.25 -20.32
CA GLY A 252 27.34 -34.34 -19.35
C GLY A 252 25.99 -34.45 -18.63
N VAL A 253 25.23 -33.38 -18.44
CA VAL A 253 23.95 -33.50 -17.71
C VAL A 253 22.84 -33.77 -18.72
N LYS A 254 22.49 -35.05 -18.88
CA LYS A 254 21.22 -35.44 -19.51
C LYS A 254 20.10 -34.72 -18.74
N PRO A 255 19.21 -33.97 -19.41
CA PRO A 255 18.02 -33.46 -18.75
C PRO A 255 17.26 -34.64 -18.12
N PRO A 256 16.74 -34.50 -16.89
CA PRO A 256 15.98 -35.57 -16.26
C PRO A 256 14.82 -35.94 -17.20
N GLU A 257 14.73 -37.22 -17.54
CA GLU A 257 13.59 -37.77 -18.27
C GLU A 257 12.32 -37.36 -17.52
N SER A 258 11.52 -36.53 -18.17
CA SER A 258 10.17 -36.22 -17.71
C SER A 258 9.40 -37.54 -17.70
N LYS A 259 9.33 -38.19 -16.54
CA LYS A 259 8.37 -39.27 -16.33
C LYS A 259 6.99 -38.65 -16.56
N LYS A 260 6.33 -39.08 -17.64
CA LYS A 260 4.90 -38.88 -17.82
C LYS A 260 4.24 -39.35 -16.54
N GLN A 261 3.72 -38.40 -15.76
CA GLN A 261 2.76 -38.72 -14.71
C GLN A 261 1.50 -39.15 -15.46
N ASP A 262 1.34 -40.46 -15.58
CA ASP A 262 0.11 -41.05 -16.07
C ASP A 262 -1.03 -40.59 -15.17
N GLY A 263 -2.05 -40.02 -15.80
CA GLY A 263 -3.19 -39.41 -15.14
C GLY A 263 -3.93 -40.41 -14.27
N GLN A 264 -3.79 -40.23 -12.96
CA GLN A 264 -4.80 -40.65 -11.99
C GLN A 264 -5.24 -39.41 -11.23
N SER A 265 -6.29 -38.77 -11.75
CA SER A 265 -7.10 -37.86 -10.94
C SER A 265 -7.69 -38.67 -9.78
N PRO A 266 -7.39 -38.33 -8.51
CA PRO A 266 -8.09 -38.93 -7.39
C PRO A 266 -9.57 -38.56 -7.49
N ALA A 267 -10.44 -39.56 -7.36
CA ALA A 267 -11.88 -39.36 -7.32
C ALA A 267 -12.26 -38.40 -6.17
N PRO A 268 -13.23 -37.50 -6.38
CA PRO A 268 -13.68 -36.60 -5.33
C PRO A 268 -14.23 -37.41 -4.14
N PRO A 269 -13.92 -37.02 -2.89
CA PRO A 269 -14.45 -37.69 -1.71
C PRO A 269 -15.98 -37.56 -1.69
N ALA A 270 -16.66 -38.68 -1.47
CA ALA A 270 -18.11 -38.74 -1.36
C ALA A 270 -18.60 -37.81 -0.24
N ALA A 271 -19.59 -36.97 -0.56
CA ALA A 271 -20.24 -36.08 0.37
C ALA A 271 -20.86 -36.88 1.53
N GLN A 272 -20.34 -36.69 2.74
CA GLN A 272 -20.96 -37.20 3.97
C GLN A 272 -22.15 -36.30 4.31
N THR A 273 -23.35 -36.82 4.08
CA THR A 273 -24.61 -36.24 4.57
C THR A 273 -24.62 -36.37 6.09
N GLN A 274 -24.46 -35.26 6.82
CA GLN A 274 -24.68 -35.23 8.26
C GLN A 274 -26.17 -35.07 8.54
N ASP A 275 -26.82 -36.17 8.91
CA ASP A 275 -28.16 -36.16 9.49
C ASP A 275 -28.09 -35.55 10.91
N GLY A 276 -28.61 -34.33 11.04
CA GLY A 276 -28.82 -33.69 12.34
C GLY A 276 -30.08 -34.24 13.04
N PRO A 277 -30.08 -34.41 14.37
CA PRO A 277 -31.23 -34.93 15.09
C PRO A 277 -32.39 -33.93 15.14
N PRO A 278 -33.64 -34.42 15.26
CA PRO A 278 -34.82 -33.57 15.32
C PRO A 278 -34.83 -32.72 16.60
N ARG A 279 -35.03 -31.41 16.44
CA ARG A 279 -35.31 -30.51 17.56
C ARG A 279 -36.69 -30.85 18.16
N LYS A 280 -36.72 -31.01 19.48
CA LYS A 280 -37.94 -31.02 20.29
C LYS A 280 -38.43 -29.60 20.52
#